data_AF-A0A6N3I522-F1
#
_entry.id   AF-A0A6N3I522-F1
#
_cell.length_a   1.000
_cell.length_b   1.000
_cell.length_c   1.000
_cell.angle_alpha   90.00
_cell.angle_beta   90.00
_cell.angle_gamma   90.00
#
_symmetry.space_group_name_H-M   'P 1'
#
loop_
_entity.id
_entity.type
_entity.pdbx_description
1 polymer ?
#
loop_
_entity_poly.entity_id
_entity_poly.type
_entity_poly.pdbx_seq_one_letter_code
_entity_poly.pdbx_strand_id
1 'polypeptide(L)' 'MVVCPKCRKPYTGRPALSRVDNKTDICPDCGMREAIESIPGMNDRKRIDPAERTRRLVQSTGNRWAMENFNATHS' A
#
# COMPACT_ATOMS: atom_id res chain seq x y z
N MET A 1 -3.78 21.18 -24.13
CA MET A 1 -3.48 20.99 -22.69
C MET A 1 -4.79 20.66 -22.01
N VAL A 2 -4.91 19.45 -21.45
CA VAL A 2 -6.17 19.01 -20.81
C VAL A 2 -6.01 19.18 -19.31
N VAL A 3 -7.05 19.64 -18.63
CA VAL A 3 -7.06 19.81 -17.18
C VAL A 3 -7.77 18.61 -16.56
N CYS A 4 -7.13 17.96 -15.59
CA CYS A 4 -7.74 16.82 -14.93
C CYS A 4 -8.91 17.25 -14.03
N PRO A 5 -10.09 16.62 -14.14
CA PRO A 5 -11.25 16.98 -13.31
C PRO A 5 -11.05 16.66 -11.81
N LYS A 6 -10.15 15.71 -11.47
CA LYS A 6 -9.86 15.33 -10.08
C LYS A 6 -8.89 16.27 -9.37
N CYS A 7 -7.72 16.54 -9.97
CA CYS A 7 -6.67 17.32 -9.30
C CYS A 7 -6.55 18.76 -9.82
N ARG A 8 -7.31 19.13 -10.86
CA ARG A 8 -7.27 20.44 -11.54
C ARG A 8 -5.90 20.85 -12.07
N LYS A 9 -4.98 19.90 -12.20
CA LYS A 9 -3.67 20.13 -12.82
C LYS A 9 -3.74 19.85 -14.32
N PRO A 10 -3.04 20.64 -15.14
CA PRO A 10 -2.88 20.32 -16.54
C PRO A 10 -2.02 19.06 -16.72
N TYR A 11 -2.31 18.27 -17.74
CA TYR A 11 -1.51 17.11 -18.12
C TYR A 11 -1.36 17.02 -19.65
N THR A 12 -0.27 16.38 -20.07
CA THR A 12 0.09 16.21 -21.49
C THR A 12 0.15 14.74 -21.93
N GLY A 13 0.15 13.80 -20.98
CA GLY A 13 0.14 12.36 -21.26
C GLY A 13 -1.23 11.82 -21.66
N ARG A 14 -1.29 10.54 -22.04
CA ARG A 14 -2.54 9.82 -22.35
C ARG A 14 -3.45 9.79 -21.11
N PRO A 15 -4.73 10.16 -21.22
CA PRO A 15 -5.65 10.07 -20.09
C PRO A 15 -5.81 8.63 -19.61
N ALA A 16 -6.03 8.47 -18.31
CA ALA A 16 -6.42 7.22 -17.68
C ALA A 16 -7.93 7.23 -17.42
N LEU A 17 -8.59 6.08 -17.57
CA LEU A 17 -9.98 5.92 -17.20
C LEU A 17 -10.10 5.78 -15.68
N SER A 18 -10.97 6.58 -15.06
CA SER A 18 -11.25 6.54 -13.62
C SER A 18 -11.75 5.17 -13.18
N ARG A 19 -11.19 4.62 -12.10
CA ARG A 19 -11.61 3.33 -11.53
C ARG A 19 -12.83 3.44 -10.62
N VAL A 20 -13.19 4.66 -10.21
CA VAL A 20 -14.35 4.91 -9.34
C VAL A 20 -15.65 4.82 -10.14
N ASP A 21 -15.68 5.41 -11.33
CA ASP A 21 -16.89 5.56 -12.15
C ASP A 21 -16.78 4.89 -13.54
N ASN A 22 -15.60 4.41 -13.94
CA ASN A 22 -15.33 3.75 -15.23
C ASN A 22 -15.76 4.54 -16.48
N LYS A 23 -15.86 5.88 -16.37
CA LYS A 23 -16.35 6.75 -17.45
C LYS A 23 -15.49 8.00 -17.64
N THR A 24 -14.98 8.56 -16.55
CA THR A 24 -14.26 9.83 -16.57
C THR A 24 -12.80 9.64 -16.92
N ASP A 25 -12.31 10.40 -17.90
CA ASP A 25 -10.88 10.50 -18.21
C ASP A 25 -10.18 11.44 -17.23
N ILE A 26 -9.13 10.92 -16.58
CA ILE A 26 -8.32 11.61 -15.56
C ILE A 26 -6.85 11.62 -15.97
N CYS A 27 -6.02 12.43 -15.30
CA CYS A 27 -4.58 12.42 -15.58
C CYS A 27 -3.95 11.08 -15.14
N PRO A 28 -2.79 10.70 -15.74
CA PRO A 28 -2.05 9.49 -15.35
C PRO A 28 -1.79 9.38 -13.84
N ASP A 29 -1.44 10.48 -13.17
CA ASP A 29 -1.15 10.49 -11.74
C ASP A 29 -2.39 10.21 -10.87
N CYS A 30 -3.56 10.73 -11.28
CA CYS A 30 -4.83 10.39 -10.63
C CYS A 30 -5.18 8.93 -10.85
N GLY A 31 -5.01 8.42 -12.08
CA GLY A 31 -5.29 7.03 -12.41
C GLY A 31 -4.40 6.06 -11.62
N MET A 32 -3.12 6.38 -11.42
CA MET A 32 -2.22 5.58 -10.59
C MET A 32 -2.67 5.53 -9.13
N ARG A 33 -3.06 6.68 -8.55
CA ARG A 33 -3.57 6.71 -7.17
C ARG A 33 -4.81 5.87 -7.00
N GLU A 34 -5.79 6.01 -7.89
CA GLU A 34 -6.99 5.18 -7.84
C GLU A 34 -6.67 3.70 -8.02
N ALA A 35 -5.71 3.35 -8.87
CA ALA A 35 -5.25 1.97 -9.03
C ALA A 35 -4.66 1.41 -7.72
N ILE A 36 -3.86 2.19 -7.01
CA ILE A 36 -3.27 1.81 -5.73
C ILE A 36 -4.36 1.66 -4.65
N GLU A 37 -5.28 2.62 -4.56
CA GLU A 37 -6.37 2.63 -3.57
C GLU A 37 -7.37 1.48 -3.80
N SER A 38 -7.50 1.01 -5.04
CA SER A 38 -8.37 -0.12 -5.40
C SER A 38 -7.80 -1.49 -4.99
N ILE A 39 -6.52 -1.56 -4.58
CA ILE A 39 -5.91 -2.83 -4.15
C ILE A 39 -6.48 -3.23 -2.78
N PRO A 40 -7.14 -4.38 -2.65
CA PRO A 40 -7.68 -4.85 -1.37
C PRO A 40 -6.58 -4.96 -0.31
N GLY A 41 -6.86 -4.47 0.90
CA GLY A 41 -5.92 -4.49 2.03
C GLY A 41 -4.74 -3.52 1.91
N MET A 42 -4.68 -2.68 0.87
CA MET A 42 -3.63 -1.65 0.73
C MET A 42 -3.80 -0.54 1.76
N ASN A 43 -5.06 -0.14 2.03
CA ASN A 43 -5.42 0.88 3.02
C ASN A 43 -5.30 0.33 4.46
N ASP A 44 -5.42 -0.99 4.62
CA ASP A 44 -5.34 -1.68 5.91
C ASP A 44 -3.92 -2.15 6.26
N ARG A 45 -2.91 -1.72 5.49
CA ARG A 45 -1.49 -2.00 5.77
C ARG A 45 -1.09 -1.37 7.10
N LYS A 46 -1.35 -2.08 8.20
CA LYS A 46 -0.87 -1.70 9.52
C LYS A 46 0.65 -1.67 9.46
N ARG A 47 1.26 -0.53 9.85
CA ARG A 47 2.70 -0.48 10.07
C ARG A 47 3.03 -1.55 11.11
N ILE A 48 3.84 -2.52 10.70
CA ILE A 48 4.32 -3.58 11.58
C ILE A 48 5.44 -2.96 12.41
N ASP A 49 5.31 -3.02 13.73
CA ASP A 49 6.38 -2.64 14.64
C ASP A 49 7.66 -3.46 14.35
N PRO A 50 8.87 -2.88 14.42
CA PRO A 50 10.10 -3.62 14.15
C PRO A 50 10.22 -4.92 14.96
N ALA A 51 9.80 -4.94 16.23
CA ALA A 51 9.81 -6.15 17.05
C ALA A 51 8.82 -7.19 16.53
N GLU A 52 7.62 -6.78 16.12
CA GLU A 52 6.63 -7.69 15.53
C GLU A 52 7.10 -8.29 14.20
N ARG A 53 7.86 -7.52 13.39
CA ARG A 53 8.51 -8.07 12.19
C ARG A 53 9.51 -9.15 12.56
N THR A 54 10.38 -8.88 13.54
CA THR A 54 11.37 -9.84 14.02
C THR A 54 10.71 -11.08 14.62
N ARG A 55 9.63 -10.90 15.40
CA ARG A 55 8.84 -11.99 15.99
C ARG A 55 8.35 -12.96 14.92
N ARG A 56 7.79 -12.47 13.80
CA ARG A 56 7.31 -13.32 12.68
C ARG A 56 8.44 -14.13 12.04
N LEU A 57 9.61 -13.51 11.86
CA LEU A 57 10.77 -14.21 11.31
C LEU A 57 11.26 -15.30 12.26
N VAL A 58 11.40 -14.99 13.55
CA VAL A 58 11.80 -15.96 14.57
C VAL A 58 10.81 -17.13 14.63
N GLN A 59 9.50 -16.86 14.65
CA GLN A 59 8.46 -17.89 14.62
C GLN A 59 8.53 -18.77 13.37
N SER A 60 8.81 -18.19 12.19
CA SER A 60 8.94 -18.96 10.94
C SER A 60 10.13 -19.93 10.91
N THR A 61 11.16 -19.72 11.73
CA THR A 61 12.29 -20.66 11.82
C THR A 61 11.94 -21.97 12.51
N GLY A 62 10.87 -22.00 13.33
CA GLY A 62 10.51 -23.15 14.16
C GLY A 62 11.53 -23.48 15.26
N ASN A 63 12.57 -22.66 15.45
CA ASN A 63 13.59 -22.89 16.46
C ASN A 63 13.08 -22.48 17.84
N ARG A 64 12.86 -23.47 18.72
CA ARG A 64 12.31 -23.23 20.07
C ARG A 64 13.16 -22.28 20.90
N TRP A 65 14.48 -22.45 20.90
CA TRP A 65 15.39 -21.59 21.64
C TRP A 65 15.32 -20.13 21.16
N ALA A 66 15.27 -19.92 19.84
CA ALA A 66 15.16 -18.58 19.27
C ALA A 66 13.82 -17.91 19.64
N MET A 67 12.71 -18.65 19.61
CA MET A 67 11.40 -18.15 20.02
C MET A 67 11.35 -17.76 21.51
N GLU A 68 11.87 -18.61 22.38
CA GLU A 68 11.93 -18.36 23.82
C GLU A 68 12.82 -17.16 24.15
N ASN A 69 13.99 -17.06 23.54
CA ASN A 69 14.92 -15.94 23.72
C ASN A 69 14.27 -14.60 23.29
N PHE A 70 13.60 -14.59 22.13
CA PHE A 70 12.88 -13.40 21.67
C PHE A 70 11.79 -12.96 22.66
N ASN A 71 10.98 -13.90 23.15
CA ASN A 71 9.92 -13.60 24.12
C ASN A 71 10.45 -13.09 25.46
N ALA A 72 11.60 -13.60 25.92
CA ALA A 72 12.22 -13.15 27.16
C ALA A 72 12.82 -11.74 27.08
N THR A 73 13.20 -11.29 25.89
CA THR A 73 13.87 -9.98 25.66
C THR A 73 12.91 -8.85 25.27
N HIS A 74 11.70 -9.18 24.82
CA HIS A 74 10.70 -8.24 24.31
C HIS A 74 9.37 -8.30 25.10
N SER A 75 9.45 -8.60 26.40
CA SER A 75 8.32 -8.62 27.36
C SER A 75 7.83 -7.23 27.73
#